data_AF-A0AAV4BI58-F1
#
_entry.id   AF-A0AAV4BI58-F1
#
_cell.length_a   1.000
_cell.length_b   1.000
_cell.length_c   1.000
_cell.angle_alpha   90.00
_cell.angle_beta   90.00
_cell.angle_gamma   90.00
#
_symmetry.space_group_name_H-M   'P 1'
#
loop_
_entity.id
_entity.type
_entity.pdbx_description
1 polymer ?
#
loop_
_entity_poly.entity_id
_entity_poly.type
_entity_poly.pdbx_seq_one_letter_code
_entity_poly.pdbx_strand_id
1 'polypeptide(L)'
;MQSVLDKHNIVKQAFHGGHFIGNHCHKYLNNEIYKQLTLEIIHTVGRNTQQDSVIAKAFEMESKHNDINDNYRDVHLVLSHARPVTEQEIEGADLAIKKYMNNYRVRFPNSISPKHHILERHCIEWMRRYKFGMAFHGEQGGEMLHSTIAKTERRAAGLRQEKQKMACIMETSVLQTASDIQSLVPKPKRKRK
;
A
#
# COMPACT_ATOMS: atom_id res chain seq x y z
N MET A 1 20.09 -0.63 6.89
CA MET A 1 18.65 -0.30 6.69
C MET A 1 18.40 0.81 5.67
N GLN A 2 18.91 2.04 5.84
CA GLN A 2 18.65 3.13 4.87
C GLN A 2 19.13 2.79 3.44
N SER A 3 20.29 2.14 3.31
CA SER A 3 20.82 1.63 2.04
C SER A 3 19.85 0.72 1.27
N VAL A 4 19.12 -0.15 1.97
CA VAL A 4 18.12 -1.06 1.37
C VAL A 4 16.91 -0.25 0.91
N LEU A 5 16.44 0.70 1.72
CA LEU A 5 15.32 1.57 1.36
C LEU A 5 15.64 2.42 0.13
N ASP A 6 16.83 3.02 0.09
CA ASP A 6 17.28 3.85 -1.04
C ASP A 6 17.41 3.03 -2.32
N LYS A 7 18.00 1.83 -2.24
CA LYS A 7 18.12 0.88 -3.37
C LYS A 7 16.77 0.59 -4.02
N HIS A 8 15.71 0.49 -3.23
CA HIS A 8 14.35 0.18 -3.70
C HIS A 8 13.48 1.43 -3.93
N ASN A 9 14.07 2.62 -3.85
CA ASN A 9 13.37 3.91 -3.96
C ASN A 9 12.17 3.98 -2.99
N ILE A 10 12.39 3.60 -1.74
CA ILE A 10 11.45 3.74 -0.62
C ILE A 10 11.97 4.89 0.24
N VAL A 11 11.34 6.04 0.14
CA VAL A 11 11.83 7.26 0.80
C VAL A 11 10.87 7.69 1.90
N LYS A 12 11.38 8.07 3.07
CA LYS A 12 10.57 8.71 4.11
C LYS A 12 10.19 10.11 3.64
N GLN A 13 8.90 10.42 3.60
CA GLN A 13 8.45 11.73 3.12
C GLN A 13 8.81 12.82 4.13
N ALA A 14 9.57 13.83 3.70
CA ALA A 14 9.98 14.96 4.55
C ALA A 14 8.77 15.77 5.07
N PHE A 15 7.72 15.91 4.27
CA PHE A 15 6.57 16.79 4.56
C PHE A 15 5.44 16.13 5.39
N HIS A 16 5.63 14.89 5.86
CA HIS A 16 4.61 14.18 6.65
C HIS A 16 5.27 13.39 7.79
N GLY A 17 6.14 14.02 8.60
CA GLY A 17 6.73 13.36 9.77
C GLY A 17 7.56 12.09 9.46
N GLY A 18 8.03 11.92 8.23
CA GLY A 18 8.77 10.72 7.80
C GLY A 18 7.90 9.51 7.45
N HIS A 19 6.59 9.68 7.23
CA HIS A 19 5.68 8.59 6.88
C HIS A 19 5.93 8.00 5.48
N PHE A 20 5.53 6.74 5.31
CA PHE A 20 5.47 6.05 4.02
C PHE A 20 4.13 6.33 3.33
N ILE A 21 4.15 6.46 2.00
CA ILE A 21 2.93 6.56 1.17
C ILE A 21 2.51 5.17 0.67
N GLY A 22 1.30 5.05 0.10
CA GLY A 22 0.77 3.78 -0.42
C GLY A 22 1.74 3.02 -1.34
N ASN A 23 2.42 3.72 -2.26
CA ASN A 23 3.43 3.12 -3.14
C ASN A 23 4.62 2.52 -2.38
N HIS A 24 5.05 3.15 -1.29
CA HIS A 24 6.16 2.65 -0.46
C HIS A 24 5.73 1.40 0.29
N CYS A 25 4.51 1.38 0.84
CA CYS A 25 3.94 0.20 1.48
C CYS A 25 3.80 -0.96 0.50
N HIS A 26 3.31 -0.71 -0.72
CA HIS A 26 3.20 -1.75 -1.75
C HIS A 26 4.57 -2.34 -2.13
N LYS A 27 5.59 -1.49 -2.29
CA LYS A 27 6.96 -1.96 -2.54
C LYS A 27 7.47 -2.81 -1.38
N TYR A 28 7.30 -2.34 -0.13
CA TYR A 28 7.77 -3.06 1.06
C TYR A 28 7.27 -4.51 1.12
N LEU A 29 6.05 -4.78 0.66
CA LEU A 29 5.47 -6.13 0.63
C LEU A 29 6.09 -7.08 -0.40
N ASN A 30 7.09 -6.63 -1.17
CA ASN A 30 7.96 -7.53 -1.91
C ASN A 30 8.85 -8.32 -0.93
N ASN A 31 8.84 -9.64 -1.06
CA ASN A 31 9.55 -10.55 -0.17
C ASN A 31 11.06 -10.32 -0.14
N GLU A 32 11.66 -9.93 -1.26
CA GLU A 32 13.07 -9.58 -1.31
C GLU A 32 13.38 -8.39 -0.39
N ILE A 33 12.48 -7.40 -0.33
CA ILE A 33 12.72 -6.14 0.35
C ILE A 33 12.67 -6.32 1.87
N TYR A 34 11.59 -6.88 2.43
CA TYR A 34 11.55 -7.05 3.88
C TYR A 34 12.57 -8.06 4.38
N LYS A 35 12.92 -9.10 3.60
CA LYS A 35 14.02 -10.03 3.96
C LYS A 35 15.38 -9.32 3.98
N GLN A 36 15.67 -8.46 3.00
CA GLN A 36 16.89 -7.64 3.05
C GLN A 36 16.90 -6.70 4.26
N LEU A 37 15.76 -6.12 4.62
CA LEU A 37 15.65 -5.22 5.78
C LEU A 37 15.87 -5.95 7.11
N THR A 38 15.30 -7.14 7.28
CA THR A 38 15.43 -7.94 8.49
C THR A 38 16.84 -8.55 8.62
N LEU A 39 17.46 -8.97 7.52
CA LEU A 39 18.88 -9.40 7.49
C LEU A 39 19.84 -8.28 7.90
N GLU A 40 19.56 -7.04 7.50
CA GLU A 40 20.39 -5.90 7.92
C GLU A 40 20.40 -5.67 9.44
N ILE A 41 19.39 -6.15 10.17
CA ILE A 41 19.39 -6.13 11.65
C ILE A 41 20.52 -7.03 12.16
N ILE A 42 20.62 -8.27 11.66
CA ILE A 42 21.66 -9.23 12.05
C ILE A 42 23.03 -8.67 11.70
N HIS A 43 23.22 -8.17 10.47
CA HIS A 43 24.51 -7.61 10.06
C HIS A 43 24.91 -6.40 10.91
N THR A 44 23.95 -5.54 11.27
CA THR A 44 24.23 -4.37 12.11
C THR A 44 24.61 -4.81 13.52
N VAL A 45 23.88 -5.76 14.11
CA VAL A 45 24.19 -6.27 15.45
C VAL A 45 25.55 -6.96 15.47
N GLY A 46 25.84 -7.86 14.54
CA GLY A 46 27.13 -8.56 14.47
C GLY A 46 28.33 -7.64 14.22
N ARG A 47 28.12 -6.46 13.60
CA ARG A 47 29.17 -5.44 13.45
C ARG A 47 29.42 -4.62 14.71
N ASN A 48 28.45 -4.52 15.62
CA ASN A 48 28.50 -3.62 16.77
C ASN A 48 28.62 -4.34 18.12
N THR A 49 28.44 -5.66 18.18
CA THR A 49 28.62 -6.44 19.39
C THR A 49 29.07 -7.86 19.08
N GLN A 50 29.81 -8.46 20.02
CA GLN A 50 30.17 -9.88 20.02
C GLN A 50 29.37 -10.68 21.07
N GLN A 51 28.39 -10.06 21.71
CA GLN A 51 27.59 -10.71 22.74
C GLN A 51 26.59 -11.67 22.11
N ASP A 52 26.78 -12.98 22.31
CA ASP A 52 25.94 -14.04 21.73
C ASP A 52 24.45 -13.87 22.02
N SER A 53 24.08 -13.42 23.22
CA SER A 53 22.68 -13.22 23.59
C SER A 53 21.99 -12.10 22.79
N VAL A 54 22.73 -11.09 22.37
CA VAL A 54 22.20 -9.99 21.54
C VAL A 54 22.12 -10.42 20.08
N ILE A 55 23.12 -11.17 19.61
CA ILE A 55 23.12 -11.75 18.26
C ILE A 55 21.95 -12.74 18.11
N ALA A 56 21.73 -13.63 19.08
CA ALA A 56 20.61 -14.57 19.09
C ALA A 56 19.25 -13.85 19.01
N LYS A 57 19.08 -12.75 19.77
CA LYS A 57 17.87 -11.91 19.68
C LYS A 57 17.69 -11.27 18.30
N ALA A 58 18.77 -10.91 17.60
CA ALA A 58 18.69 -10.37 16.24
C ALA A 58 18.17 -11.40 15.25
N PHE A 59 18.62 -12.66 15.35
CA PHE A 59 18.09 -13.78 14.56
C PHE A 59 16.61 -14.06 14.89
N GLU A 60 16.24 -14.05 16.17
CA GLU A 60 14.85 -14.21 16.58
C GLU A 60 13.97 -13.08 15.99
N MET A 61 14.43 -11.83 16.04
CA MET A 61 13.73 -10.70 15.44
C MET A 61 13.59 -10.82 13.92
N GLU A 62 14.63 -11.26 13.22
CA GLU A 62 14.62 -11.47 11.77
C GLU A 62 13.53 -12.49 11.38
N SER A 63 13.56 -13.66 12.00
CA SER A 63 12.58 -14.73 11.76
C SER A 63 11.17 -14.26 12.11
N LYS A 64 11.01 -13.62 13.28
CA LYS A 64 9.72 -13.08 13.75
C LYS A 64 9.08 -12.14 12.73
N HIS A 65 9.84 -11.20 12.18
CA HIS A 65 9.31 -10.21 11.23
C HIS A 65 9.11 -10.80 9.84
N ASN A 66 9.98 -11.70 9.38
CA ASN A 66 9.80 -12.38 8.10
C ASN A 66 8.50 -13.20 8.08
N ASP A 67 8.23 -14.00 9.11
CA ASP A 67 7.01 -14.81 9.20
C ASP A 67 5.74 -13.95 9.16
N ILE A 68 5.76 -12.81 9.87
CA ILE A 68 4.63 -11.89 9.90
C ILE A 68 4.44 -11.19 8.56
N ASN A 69 5.53 -10.76 7.93
CA ASN A 69 5.48 -10.12 6.62
C ASN A 69 5.01 -11.08 5.53
N ASP A 70 5.47 -12.34 5.54
CA ASP A 70 5.00 -13.38 4.63
C ASP A 70 3.48 -13.59 4.78
N ASN A 71 2.99 -13.77 6.01
CA ASN A 71 1.56 -13.91 6.27
C ASN A 71 0.75 -12.68 5.85
N TYR A 72 1.24 -11.47 6.12
CA TYR A 72 0.54 -10.24 5.75
C TYR A 72 0.55 -10.01 4.23
N ARG A 73 1.63 -10.38 3.54
CA ARG A 73 1.72 -10.32 2.08
C ARG A 73 0.64 -11.19 1.45
N ASP A 74 0.42 -12.40 1.95
CA ASP A 74 -0.64 -13.29 1.46
C ASP A 74 -2.02 -12.65 1.63
N VAL A 75 -2.29 -12.08 2.82
CA VAL A 75 -3.51 -11.30 3.09
C VAL A 75 -3.67 -10.12 2.13
N HIS A 76 -2.60 -9.36 1.89
CA HIS A 76 -2.63 -8.22 0.98
C HIS A 76 -2.98 -8.65 -0.44
N LEU A 77 -2.41 -9.74 -0.94
CA LEU A 77 -2.65 -10.21 -2.31
C LEU A 77 -4.10 -10.64 -2.55
N VAL A 78 -4.72 -11.30 -1.57
CA VAL A 78 -6.12 -11.78 -1.69
C VAL A 78 -7.15 -10.66 -1.47
N LEU A 79 -6.80 -9.59 -0.76
CA LEU A 79 -7.72 -8.47 -0.50
C LEU A 79 -7.54 -7.30 -1.49
N SER A 80 -6.31 -7.01 -1.88
CA SER A 80 -5.93 -5.76 -2.55
C SER A 80 -6.04 -5.84 -4.07
N HIS A 81 -7.23 -6.17 -4.57
CA HIS A 81 -7.52 -6.18 -6.00
C HIS A 81 -8.93 -5.64 -6.30
N ALA A 82 -9.17 -5.30 -7.57
CA ALA A 82 -10.43 -4.70 -8.01
C ALA A 82 -11.32 -5.65 -8.84
N ARG A 83 -10.93 -6.93 -8.98
CA ARG A 83 -11.73 -7.93 -9.70
C ARG A 83 -12.84 -8.56 -8.83
N PRO A 84 -13.87 -9.17 -9.45
CA PRO A 84 -14.84 -10.00 -8.74
C PRO A 84 -14.17 -11.17 -8.01
N VAL A 85 -14.81 -11.65 -6.94
CA VAL A 85 -14.37 -12.81 -6.15
C VAL A 85 -15.44 -13.89 -6.05
N THR A 86 -15.01 -15.14 -6.03
CA THR A 86 -15.86 -16.30 -5.73
C THR A 86 -15.92 -16.57 -4.22
N GLU A 87 -16.87 -17.39 -3.76
CA GLU A 87 -16.95 -17.75 -2.34
C GLU A 87 -15.72 -18.56 -1.89
N GLN A 88 -15.16 -19.41 -2.75
CA GLN A 88 -13.93 -20.14 -2.47
C GLN A 88 -12.74 -19.19 -2.24
N GLU A 89 -12.65 -18.10 -3.01
CA GLU A 89 -11.63 -17.09 -2.82
C GLU A 89 -11.83 -16.29 -1.52
N ILE A 90 -13.09 -16.04 -1.14
CA ILE A 90 -13.44 -15.42 0.14
C ILE A 90 -13.04 -16.31 1.31
N GLU A 91 -13.28 -17.62 1.24
CA GLU A 91 -12.83 -18.59 2.24
C GLU A 91 -11.30 -18.63 2.33
N GLY A 92 -10.61 -18.60 1.19
CA GLY A 92 -9.15 -18.48 1.15
C GLY A 92 -8.64 -17.21 1.82
N ALA A 93 -9.33 -16.08 1.63
CA ALA A 93 -9.00 -14.82 2.30
C ALA A 93 -9.22 -14.89 3.81
N ASP A 94 -10.30 -15.52 4.28
CA ASP A 94 -10.59 -15.71 5.70
C ASP A 94 -9.50 -16.57 6.38
N LEU A 95 -9.07 -17.65 5.72
CA LEU A 95 -7.97 -18.48 6.20
C LEU A 95 -6.65 -17.71 6.28
N ALA A 96 -6.33 -16.89 5.27
CA ALA A 96 -5.12 -16.07 5.27
C ALA A 96 -5.15 -15.05 6.42
N ILE A 97 -6.29 -14.37 6.64
CA ILE A 97 -6.48 -13.41 7.72
C ILE A 97 -6.32 -14.09 9.09
N LYS A 98 -6.97 -15.24 9.30
CA LYS A 98 -6.86 -16.02 10.55
C LYS A 98 -5.41 -16.44 10.81
N LYS A 99 -4.72 -16.95 9.79
CA LYS A 99 -3.30 -17.34 9.89
C LYS A 99 -2.42 -16.15 10.29
N TYR A 100 -2.61 -15.00 9.64
CA TYR A 100 -1.90 -13.77 9.97
C TYR A 100 -2.20 -13.30 11.40
N MET A 101 -3.48 -13.17 11.77
CA MET A 101 -3.90 -12.63 13.06
C MET A 101 -3.50 -13.53 14.25
N ASN A 102 -3.57 -14.85 14.09
CA ASN A 102 -3.10 -15.79 15.10
C ASN A 102 -1.59 -15.66 15.30
N ASN A 103 -0.83 -15.61 14.21
CA ASN A 103 0.62 -15.40 14.26
C ASN A 103 0.96 -14.06 14.93
N TYR A 104 0.27 -12.98 14.55
CA TYR A 104 0.48 -11.64 15.08
C TYR A 104 0.23 -11.55 16.58
N ARG A 105 -0.87 -12.13 17.09
CA ARG A 105 -1.21 -12.12 18.53
C ARG A 105 -0.18 -12.82 19.40
N VAL A 106 0.32 -13.98 18.96
CA VAL A 106 1.36 -14.72 19.69
C VAL A 106 2.63 -13.88 19.82
N ARG A 107 2.99 -13.15 18.76
CA ARG A 107 4.21 -12.35 18.67
C ARG A 107 4.07 -10.94 19.28
N PHE A 108 2.87 -10.37 19.30
CA PHE A 108 2.55 -9.00 19.71
C PHE A 108 1.18 -8.90 20.43
N PRO A 109 1.03 -9.51 21.62
CA PRO A 109 -0.28 -9.71 22.28
C PRO A 109 -1.01 -8.42 22.63
N ASN A 110 -0.28 -7.34 22.92
CA ASN A 110 -0.83 -6.06 23.39
C ASN A 110 -0.85 -4.96 22.31
N SER A 111 -0.72 -5.31 21.02
CA SER A 111 -0.53 -4.34 19.93
C SER A 111 -1.58 -4.43 18.82
N ILE A 112 -2.80 -4.84 19.16
CA ILE A 112 -3.89 -4.93 18.18
C ILE A 112 -4.43 -3.53 17.84
N SER A 113 -4.04 -3.04 16.67
CA SER A 113 -4.55 -1.78 16.10
C SER A 113 -6.00 -1.89 15.62
N PRO A 114 -6.72 -0.76 15.46
CA PRO A 114 -8.02 -0.73 14.80
C PRO A 114 -8.02 -1.34 13.39
N LYS A 115 -6.91 -1.21 12.63
CA LYS A 115 -6.78 -1.83 11.30
C LYS A 115 -6.76 -3.36 11.38
N HIS A 116 -6.17 -3.93 12.42
CA HIS A 116 -6.23 -5.37 12.67
C HIS A 116 -7.65 -5.83 12.99
N HIS A 117 -8.39 -5.04 13.78
CA HIS A 117 -9.79 -5.32 14.06
C HIS A 117 -10.65 -5.29 12.80
N ILE A 118 -10.49 -4.26 11.96
CA ILE A 118 -11.18 -4.15 10.66
C ILE A 118 -10.88 -5.38 9.79
N LEU A 119 -9.59 -5.71 9.67
CA LEU A 119 -9.13 -6.85 8.89
C LEU A 119 -9.81 -8.15 9.32
N GLU A 120 -9.85 -8.42 10.62
CA GLU A 120 -10.37 -9.68 11.15
C GLU A 120 -11.90 -9.76 11.16
N ARG A 121 -12.59 -8.67 11.49
CA ARG A 121 -14.03 -8.70 11.79
C ARG A 121 -14.91 -8.25 10.64
N HIS A 122 -14.41 -7.42 9.75
CA HIS A 122 -15.25 -6.70 8.78
C HIS A 122 -14.90 -7.03 7.33
N CYS A 123 -13.66 -7.36 7.01
CA CYS A 123 -13.23 -7.57 5.61
C CYS A 123 -13.99 -8.71 4.90
N ILE A 124 -14.19 -9.85 5.57
CA ILE A 124 -14.87 -11.00 4.95
C ILE A 124 -16.36 -10.75 4.75
N GLU A 125 -17.03 -10.15 5.74
CA GLU A 125 -18.43 -9.74 5.58
C GLU A 125 -18.59 -8.78 4.40
N TRP A 126 -17.69 -7.81 4.30
CA TRP A 126 -17.67 -6.85 3.22
C TRP A 126 -17.47 -7.53 1.86
N MET A 127 -16.50 -8.45 1.73
CA MET A 127 -16.28 -9.18 0.47
C MET A 127 -17.47 -10.05 0.10
N ARG A 128 -18.14 -10.67 1.07
CA ARG A 128 -19.38 -11.43 0.81
C ARG A 128 -20.50 -10.55 0.32
N ARG A 129 -20.65 -9.35 0.87
CA ARG A 129 -21.69 -8.39 0.50
C ARG A 129 -21.48 -7.84 -0.91
N TYR A 130 -20.27 -7.45 -1.25
CA TYR A 130 -19.99 -6.74 -2.52
C TYR A 130 -19.44 -7.63 -3.62
N LYS A 131 -18.91 -8.82 -3.32
CA LYS A 131 -18.35 -9.78 -4.28
C LYS A 131 -17.20 -9.25 -5.14
N PHE A 132 -16.45 -8.30 -4.61
CA PHE A 132 -15.19 -7.79 -5.17
C PHE A 132 -14.08 -7.79 -4.11
N GLY A 133 -12.83 -7.71 -4.55
CA GLY A 133 -11.72 -7.36 -3.65
C GLY A 133 -11.85 -5.93 -3.12
N MET A 134 -11.22 -5.65 -1.98
CA MET A 134 -11.41 -4.38 -1.28
C MET A 134 -10.87 -3.17 -2.04
N ALA A 135 -9.85 -3.36 -2.89
CA ALA A 135 -9.29 -2.26 -3.65
C ALA A 135 -10.27 -1.68 -4.68
N PHE A 136 -11.35 -2.40 -5.04
CA PHE A 136 -12.41 -1.89 -5.92
C PHE A 136 -13.09 -0.64 -5.34
N HIS A 137 -13.33 -0.61 -4.03
CA HIS A 137 -13.91 0.54 -3.32
C HIS A 137 -12.83 1.33 -2.55
N GLY A 138 -11.57 1.23 -2.97
CA GLY A 138 -10.48 1.96 -2.36
C GLY A 138 -10.49 3.45 -2.73
N GLU A 139 -9.85 4.26 -1.90
CA GLU A 139 -9.83 5.73 -2.05
C GLU A 139 -8.78 6.25 -3.05
N GLN A 140 -8.03 5.34 -3.70
CA GLN A 140 -6.95 5.69 -4.64
C GLN A 140 -7.43 6.56 -5.80
N GLY A 141 -8.70 6.42 -6.22
CA GLY A 141 -9.31 7.30 -7.22
C GLY A 141 -9.39 8.76 -6.78
N GLY A 142 -9.67 9.00 -5.49
CA GLY A 142 -9.72 10.33 -4.90
C GLY A 142 -8.33 10.98 -4.84
N GLU A 143 -7.30 10.24 -4.41
CA GLU A 143 -5.91 10.73 -4.41
C GLU A 143 -5.45 11.13 -5.82
N MET A 144 -5.80 10.33 -6.83
CA MET A 144 -5.52 10.66 -8.24
C MET A 144 -6.25 11.94 -8.65
N LEU A 145 -7.53 12.11 -8.28
CA LEU A 145 -8.32 13.29 -8.59
C LEU A 145 -7.68 14.56 -7.99
N HIS A 146 -7.24 14.53 -6.73
CA HIS A 146 -6.53 15.64 -6.11
C HIS A 146 -5.29 16.06 -6.91
N SER A 147 -4.49 15.08 -7.36
CA SER A 147 -3.31 15.34 -8.17
C SER A 147 -3.64 16.00 -9.52
N THR A 148 -4.76 15.60 -10.13
CA THR A 148 -5.24 16.13 -11.41
C THR A 148 -5.76 17.55 -11.23
N ILE A 149 -6.57 17.80 -10.20
CA ILE A 149 -7.07 19.13 -9.86
C ILE A 149 -5.91 20.10 -9.63
N ALA A 150 -4.90 19.73 -8.83
CA ALA A 150 -3.74 20.59 -8.58
C ALA A 150 -2.95 20.92 -9.87
N LYS A 151 -2.88 19.99 -10.84
CA LYS A 151 -2.27 20.27 -12.15
C LYS A 151 -3.11 21.26 -12.96
N THR A 152 -4.42 21.08 -12.99
CA THR A 152 -5.35 21.97 -13.69
C THR A 152 -5.36 23.36 -13.07
N GLU A 153 -5.34 23.45 -11.75
CA GLU A 153 -5.28 24.71 -11.02
C GLU A 153 -4.03 25.53 -11.39
N ARG A 154 -2.86 24.89 -11.45
CA ARG A 154 -1.61 25.53 -11.91
C ARG A 154 -1.71 26.06 -13.34
N ARG A 155 -2.40 25.34 -14.22
CA ARG A 155 -2.63 25.79 -15.62
C ARG A 155 -3.62 26.96 -15.67
N ALA A 156 -4.57 27.00 -14.76
CA ALA A 156 -5.56 28.06 -14.61
C ALA A 156 -5.06 29.27 -13.81
N ALA A 157 -3.79 29.31 -13.39
CA ALA A 157 -3.24 30.37 -12.51
C ALA A 157 -3.31 31.78 -13.13
N GLY A 158 -3.41 31.90 -14.46
CA GLY A 158 -3.58 33.17 -15.15
C GLY A 158 -5.00 33.76 -15.06
N LEU A 159 -6.00 32.98 -14.60
CA LEU A 159 -7.38 33.45 -14.44
C LEU A 159 -7.51 34.24 -13.15
N ARG A 160 -7.81 35.54 -13.27
CA ARG A 160 -7.88 36.47 -12.13
C ARG A 160 -9.14 36.28 -11.28
N GLN A 161 -10.24 35.82 -11.87
CA GLN A 161 -11.51 35.62 -11.15
C GLN A 161 -11.61 34.18 -10.64
N GLU A 162 -11.85 34.02 -9.34
CA GLU A 162 -11.98 32.70 -8.72
C GLU A 162 -13.10 31.85 -9.34
N LYS A 163 -14.24 32.49 -9.67
CA LYS A 163 -15.36 31.81 -10.32
C LYS A 163 -14.98 31.22 -11.68
N GLN A 164 -14.20 31.96 -12.47
CA GLN A 164 -13.71 31.51 -13.77
C GLN A 164 -12.69 30.38 -13.61
N LYS A 165 -11.80 30.51 -12.61
CA LYS A 165 -10.82 29.48 -12.27
C LYS A 165 -11.50 28.17 -11.86
N MET A 166 -12.52 28.25 -11.01
CA MET A 166 -13.31 27.09 -10.57
C MET A 166 -14.06 26.44 -11.75
N ALA A 167 -14.74 27.23 -12.58
CA ALA A 167 -15.45 26.72 -13.75
C ALA A 167 -14.49 25.97 -14.69
N CYS A 168 -13.33 26.56 -14.99
CA CYS A 168 -12.28 25.95 -15.80
C CYS A 168 -11.80 24.61 -15.22
N ILE A 169 -11.57 24.52 -13.91
CA ILE A 169 -11.14 23.29 -13.24
C ILE A 169 -12.21 22.20 -13.37
N MET A 170 -13.47 22.54 -13.08
CA MET A 170 -14.59 21.61 -13.12
C MET A 170 -14.86 21.09 -14.54
N GLU A 171 -14.93 21.98 -15.52
CA GLU A 171 -15.11 21.63 -16.93
C GLU A 171 -13.97 20.74 -17.44
N THR A 172 -12.73 21.10 -17.13
CA THR A 172 -11.56 20.29 -17.50
C THR A 172 -11.62 18.90 -16.87
N SER A 173 -12.03 18.81 -15.59
CA SER A 173 -12.17 17.53 -14.90
C SER A 173 -13.21 16.64 -15.60
N VAL A 174 -14.39 17.18 -15.93
CA VAL A 174 -15.45 16.45 -16.63
C VAL A 174 -14.95 15.93 -17.99
N LEU A 175 -14.29 16.78 -18.78
CA LEU A 175 -13.76 16.39 -20.09
C LEU A 175 -12.70 15.29 -19.98
N GLN A 176 -11.90 15.28 -18.91
CA GLN A 176 -10.88 14.26 -18.68
C GLN A 176 -11.46 12.92 -18.23
N THR A 177 -12.64 12.91 -17.59
CA THR A 177 -13.25 11.68 -17.07
C THR A 177 -14.38 11.13 -17.93
N ALA A 178 -14.91 11.91 -18.88
CA ALA A 178 -16.00 11.47 -19.76
C ALA A 178 -15.55 10.30 -20.65
N SER A 179 -16.21 9.14 -20.50
CA SER A 179 -15.90 7.91 -21.24
C SER A 179 -15.91 8.11 -22.75
N ASP A 180 -16.91 8.84 -23.24
CA ASP A 180 -17.15 9.04 -24.66
C ASP A 180 -16.02 9.82 -25.30
N ILE A 181 -15.55 10.87 -24.61
CA ILE A 181 -14.39 11.66 -25.04
C ILE A 181 -13.11 10.83 -24.96
N GLN A 182 -12.89 10.11 -23.85
CA GLN A 182 -11.70 9.26 -23.68
C GLN A 182 -11.60 8.17 -24.76
N SER A 183 -12.75 7.64 -25.23
CA SER A 183 -12.80 6.66 -26.31
C SER A 183 -12.30 7.19 -27.65
N LEU A 184 -12.39 8.51 -27.86
CA LEU A 184 -11.93 9.22 -29.06
C LEU A 184 -10.46 9.62 -28.98
N VAL A 185 -9.85 9.61 -27.79
CA VAL A 185 -8.44 9.96 -27.61
C VAL A 185 -7.55 8.84 -28.17
N PRO A 186 -6.65 9.14 -29.13
CA PRO A 186 -5.74 8.14 -29.68
C PRO A 186 -4.87 7.53 -28.59
N LYS A 187 -4.76 6.20 -28.55
CA LYS A 187 -3.85 5.51 -27.61
C LYS A 187 -2.41 5.99 -27.87
N PRO A 188 -1.68 6.45 -26.84
CA PRO A 188 -0.31 6.90 -27.03
C PRO A 188 0.54 5.74 -27.57
N LYS A 189 1.30 6.01 -28.65
CA LYS A 189 2.27 5.05 -29.19
C LYS A 189 3.31 4.77 -28.10
N ARG A 190 3.41 3.51 -27.64
CA ARG A 190 4.47 3.10 -26.72
C ARG A 190 5.81 3.43 -27.37
N LYS A 191 6.65 4.22 -26.69
CA LYS A 191 8.06 4.36 -27.08
C LYS A 191 8.68 2.96 -27.07
N ARG A 192 9.26 2.54 -28.20
CA ARG A 192 10.16 1.38 -28.21
C ARG A 192 11.26 1.69 -27.20
N LYS A 193 11.38 0.82 -26.19
CA LYS A 193 12.58 0.79 -25.34
C LYS A 193 13.73 0.25 -26.15
#